data_AF-A0A821RGR0-F1
#
_entry.id   AF-A0A821RGR0-F1
#
_cell.length_a   1.000
_cell.length_b   1.000
_cell.length_c   1.000
_cell.angle_alpha   90.00
_cell.angle_beta   90.00
_cell.angle_gamma   90.00
#
_symmetry.space_group_name_H-M   'P 1'
#
loop_
_entity.id
_entity.type
_entity.pdbx_description
1 polymer ?
#
loop_
_entity_poly.entity_id
_entity_poly.type
_entity_poly.pdbx_seq_one_letter_code
_entity_poly.pdbx_strand_id
1 'polypeptide(L)'
;PEGSHSTSTPTCSTPYQNRIVRASGDYPTELGSTASWLATEENSLMRFDATFCLYILTLTGLTPNKAYQWKVTFDNSWANSLGCGNGDNCQFSTNTASAIELVFNPISKQLSNRPLTTVCGNEKCELGETCRTCLPGCGQCPPAL
;
A
#
# COMPACT_ATOMS: atom_id res chain seq x y z
N PRO A 1 27.76 -23.97 25.90
CA PRO A 1 26.40 -23.44 26.14
C PRO A 1 26.05 -22.43 25.04
N GLU A 2 25.61 -22.93 23.90
CA GLU A 2 25.19 -22.09 22.77
C GLU A 2 23.68 -21.86 22.92
N GLY A 3 23.31 -20.62 23.25
CA GLY A 3 21.91 -20.20 23.33
C GLY A 3 21.32 -20.09 21.94
N SER A 4 20.32 -20.92 21.66
CA SER A 4 19.46 -20.79 20.49
C SER A 4 18.73 -19.44 20.53
N HIS A 5 19.12 -18.51 19.65
CA HIS A 5 18.27 -17.38 19.31
C HIS A 5 17.05 -17.92 18.58
N SER A 6 15.93 -18.05 19.28
CA SER A 6 14.62 -18.28 18.67
C SER A 6 14.30 -17.08 17.78
N THR A 7 14.47 -17.24 16.46
CA THR A 7 13.93 -16.32 15.47
C THR A 7 12.42 -16.51 15.40
N SER A 8 11.68 -15.96 16.37
CA SER A 8 10.23 -15.86 16.26
C SER A 8 9.94 -14.79 15.20
N THR A 9 9.79 -15.20 13.95
CA THR A 9 9.19 -14.34 12.92
C THR A 9 7.81 -13.93 13.45
N PRO A 10 7.46 -12.64 13.49
CA PRO A 10 6.13 -12.23 13.91
C PRO A 10 5.10 -12.91 13.00
N THR A 11 4.30 -13.82 13.55
CA THR A 11 3.22 -14.46 12.82
C THR A 11 2.02 -13.53 12.86
N CYS A 12 1.81 -12.77 11.79
CA CYS A 12 0.56 -12.05 11.61
C CYS A 12 -0.58 -13.04 11.41
N SER A 13 -1.46 -13.16 12.40
CA SER A 13 -2.77 -13.80 12.21
C SER A 13 -3.79 -12.70 11.95
N THR A 14 -4.45 -12.75 10.79
CA THR A 14 -5.46 -11.75 10.41
C THR A 14 -6.69 -12.44 9.85
N PRO A 15 -7.90 -11.87 10.00
CA PRO A 15 -9.13 -12.47 9.48
C PRO A 15 -9.19 -12.48 7.93
N TYR A 16 -8.25 -11.80 7.27
CA TYR A 16 -8.14 -11.75 5.81
C TYR A 16 -6.96 -12.57 5.28
N GLN A 17 -6.32 -13.38 6.12
CA GLN A 17 -5.24 -14.26 5.69
C GLN A 17 -5.70 -15.16 4.55
N ASN A 18 -4.84 -15.32 3.53
CA ASN A 18 -5.12 -16.05 2.28
C ASN A 18 -6.25 -15.50 1.40
N ARG A 19 -6.74 -14.28 1.65
CA ARG A 19 -7.70 -13.62 0.76
C ARG A 19 -7.01 -12.84 -0.35
N ILE A 20 -7.70 -12.75 -1.48
CA ILE A 20 -7.31 -11.84 -2.56
C ILE A 20 -7.83 -10.46 -2.18
N VAL A 21 -6.94 -9.49 -2.05
CA VAL A 21 -7.26 -8.13 -1.60
C VAL A 21 -6.87 -7.14 -2.71
N ARG A 22 -7.81 -6.29 -3.13
CA ARG A 22 -7.56 -5.28 -4.17
C ARG A 22 -7.97 -3.89 -3.74
N ALA A 23 -7.16 -2.90 -4.08
CA ALA A 23 -7.51 -1.49 -3.99
C ALA A 23 -8.25 -1.06 -5.27
N SER A 24 -9.54 -1.35 -5.38
CA SER A 24 -10.33 -0.98 -6.56
C SER A 24 -10.66 0.52 -6.53
N GLY A 25 -10.37 1.23 -7.63
CA GLY A 25 -10.52 2.68 -7.68
C GLY A 25 -10.61 3.26 -9.10
N ASP A 26 -10.51 4.58 -9.20
CA ASP A 26 -10.57 5.32 -10.48
C ASP A 26 -9.22 5.45 -11.20
N TYR A 27 -8.11 5.30 -10.47
CA TYR A 27 -6.74 5.40 -10.96
C TYR A 27 -6.24 4.32 -11.97
N PRO A 28 -6.73 3.06 -11.99
CA PRO A 28 -6.06 2.00 -12.76
C PRO A 28 -5.96 2.24 -14.27
N THR A 29 -6.89 2.98 -14.87
CA THR A 29 -6.87 3.28 -16.32
C THR A 29 -5.67 4.14 -16.73
N GLU A 30 -5.13 4.96 -15.83
CA GLU A 30 -3.86 5.68 -16.06
C GLU A 30 -2.64 4.77 -16.05
N LEU A 31 -2.78 3.58 -15.44
CA LEU A 31 -1.73 2.56 -15.36
C LEU A 31 -1.92 1.47 -16.42
N GLY A 32 -2.76 1.72 -17.43
CA GLY A 32 -2.97 0.83 -18.57
C GLY A 32 -4.06 -0.23 -18.37
N SER A 33 -4.83 -0.17 -17.28
CA SER A 33 -5.97 -1.07 -17.09
C SER A 33 -7.12 -0.72 -18.03
N THR A 34 -7.95 -1.73 -18.35
CA THR A 34 -9.04 -1.59 -19.32
C THR A 34 -10.26 -0.82 -18.77
N ALA A 35 -10.45 -0.81 -17.46
CA ALA A 35 -11.48 -0.03 -16.80
C ALA A 35 -11.12 0.29 -15.34
N SER A 36 -11.77 1.34 -14.82
CA SER A 36 -11.77 1.67 -13.41
C SER A 36 -12.77 0.82 -12.63
N TRP A 37 -12.64 0.76 -11.30
CA TRP A 37 -13.60 0.13 -10.39
C TRP A 37 -13.87 -1.37 -10.62
N LEU A 38 -12.90 -2.10 -11.19
CA LEU A 38 -12.97 -3.55 -11.30
C LEU A 38 -12.47 -4.24 -10.02
N ALA A 39 -13.27 -5.15 -9.47
CA ALA A 39 -12.87 -6.00 -8.34
C ALA A 39 -11.86 -7.10 -8.74
N THR A 40 -11.59 -7.24 -10.04
CA THR A 40 -10.68 -8.22 -10.64
C THR A 40 -9.42 -7.56 -11.21
N GLU A 41 -9.21 -6.27 -11.00
CA GLU A 41 -8.10 -5.53 -11.61
C GLU A 41 -6.73 -5.98 -11.08
N GLU A 42 -5.86 -6.50 -11.94
CA GLU A 42 -4.55 -7.02 -11.52
C GLU A 42 -3.60 -5.91 -11.05
N ASN A 43 -3.67 -4.71 -11.64
CA ASN A 43 -2.90 -3.54 -11.18
C ASN A 43 -3.36 -3.01 -9.81
N SER A 44 -4.48 -3.52 -9.30
CA SER A 44 -5.02 -3.19 -7.97
C SER A 44 -4.70 -4.25 -6.92
N LEU A 45 -3.99 -5.33 -7.25
CA LEU A 45 -3.69 -6.43 -6.32
C LEU A 45 -2.71 -6.01 -5.21
N MET A 46 -3.21 -5.95 -3.98
CA MET A 46 -2.40 -5.61 -2.80
C MET A 46 -1.53 -6.80 -2.38
N ARG A 47 -0.32 -6.51 -1.90
CA ARG A 47 0.62 -7.51 -1.34
C ARG A 47 0.57 -7.46 0.18
N PHE A 48 0.57 -8.62 0.82
CA PHE A 48 0.63 -8.70 2.28
C PHE A 48 2.07 -8.57 2.75
N ASP A 49 2.32 -7.62 3.64
CA ASP A 49 3.58 -7.40 4.34
C ASP A 49 3.46 -7.98 5.76
N ALA A 50 4.13 -9.11 5.98
CA ALA A 50 4.11 -9.84 7.25
C ALA A 50 4.95 -9.17 8.36
N THR A 51 5.76 -8.15 8.03
CA THR A 51 6.50 -7.39 9.05
C THR A 51 5.56 -6.45 9.79
N PHE A 52 4.63 -5.84 9.07
CA PHE A 52 3.70 -4.84 9.61
C PHE A 52 2.25 -5.36 9.75
N CYS A 53 1.98 -6.57 9.26
CA CYS A 53 0.65 -7.14 9.17
C CYS A 53 -0.32 -6.28 8.33
N LEU A 54 0.16 -5.72 7.22
CA LEU A 54 -0.60 -4.81 6.35
C LEU A 54 -0.71 -5.35 4.93
N TYR A 55 -1.80 -5.06 4.25
CA TYR A 55 -1.86 -5.14 2.79
C TYR A 55 -1.44 -3.80 2.21
N ILE A 56 -0.53 -3.81 1.25
CA ILE A 56 0.05 -2.61 0.64
C ILE A 56 0.02 -2.74 -0.88
N LEU A 57 -0.40 -1.67 -1.55
CA LEU A 57 -0.21 -1.49 -2.98
C LEU A 57 0.57 -0.20 -3.20
N THR A 58 1.69 -0.29 -3.90
CA THR A 58 2.45 0.88 -4.35
C THR A 58 2.06 1.20 -5.78
N LEU A 59 1.65 2.45 -6.01
CA LEU A 59 1.31 2.98 -7.32
C LEU A 59 2.35 4.03 -7.70
N THR A 60 2.78 4.01 -8.96
CA THR A 60 3.73 4.96 -9.54
C THR A 60 3.26 5.36 -10.94
N GLY A 61 3.62 6.55 -11.40
CA GLY A 61 3.30 7.00 -12.76
C GLY A 61 1.88 7.54 -12.91
N LEU A 62 1.19 7.81 -11.79
CA LEU A 62 -0.09 8.52 -11.80
C LEU A 62 0.08 9.99 -12.20
N THR A 63 -0.96 10.62 -12.70
CA THR A 63 -0.94 12.06 -12.98
C THR A 63 -0.55 12.85 -11.72
N PRO A 64 0.49 13.72 -11.75
CA PRO A 64 0.89 14.51 -10.60
C PRO A 64 -0.23 15.45 -10.11
N ASN A 65 -0.32 15.66 -8.79
CA ASN A 65 -1.26 16.59 -8.16
C ASN A 65 -2.74 16.33 -8.50
N LYS A 66 -3.10 15.09 -8.81
CA LYS A 66 -4.46 14.68 -9.15
C LYS A 66 -5.10 13.93 -7.99
N ALA A 67 -6.39 14.17 -7.77
CA ALA A 67 -7.20 13.46 -6.80
C ALA A 67 -7.81 12.18 -7.41
N TYR A 68 -7.89 11.14 -6.59
CA TYR A 68 -8.39 9.81 -6.94
C TYR A 68 -9.21 9.22 -5.79
N GLN A 69 -9.94 8.17 -6.11
CA GLN A 69 -10.82 7.44 -5.21
C GLN A 69 -10.58 5.94 -5.25
N TRP A 70 -10.73 5.28 -4.10
CA TRP A 70 -10.61 3.83 -4.01
C TRP A 70 -11.37 3.22 -2.82
N LYS A 71 -11.56 1.91 -2.89
CA LYS A 71 -12.04 1.03 -1.81
C LYS A 71 -11.24 -0.27 -1.86
N VAL A 72 -11.34 -1.07 -0.80
CA VAL A 72 -10.82 -2.44 -0.84
C VAL A 72 -11.93 -3.42 -1.22
N THR A 73 -11.62 -4.35 -2.13
CA THR A 73 -12.48 -5.48 -2.51
C THR A 73 -11.79 -6.80 -2.14
N PHE A 74 -12.60 -7.85 -1.97
CA PHE A 74 -12.11 -9.16 -1.57
C PHE A 74 -12.57 -10.25 -2.53
N ASP A 75 -11.68 -11.20 -2.82
CA ASP A 75 -11.91 -12.40 -3.66
C ASP A 75 -12.66 -12.08 -4.96
N ASN A 76 -12.15 -11.11 -5.72
CA ASN A 76 -12.68 -10.72 -7.03
C ASN A 76 -14.13 -10.20 -7.01
N SER A 77 -14.62 -9.72 -5.86
CA SER A 77 -16.03 -9.36 -5.68
C SER A 77 -16.23 -8.09 -4.84
N TRP A 78 -17.33 -7.40 -5.12
CA TRP A 78 -17.83 -6.26 -4.35
C TRP A 78 -18.71 -6.68 -3.15
N ALA A 79 -19.09 -7.96 -3.05
CA ALA A 79 -20.00 -8.46 -2.02
C ALA A 79 -19.52 -8.14 -0.59
N ASN A 80 -18.20 -8.15 -0.39
CA ASN A 80 -17.56 -7.62 0.79
C ASN A 80 -16.57 -6.55 0.31
N SER A 81 -16.80 -5.30 0.70
CA SER A 81 -15.87 -4.20 0.41
C SER A 81 -15.79 -3.28 1.62
N LEU A 82 -14.65 -2.63 1.79
CA LEU A 82 -14.47 -1.60 2.82
C LEU A 82 -14.08 -0.29 2.16
N GLY A 83 -14.59 0.79 2.74
CA GLY A 83 -14.25 2.15 2.39
C GLY A 83 -13.73 2.91 3.61
N CYS A 84 -13.51 4.21 3.46
CA CYS A 84 -13.13 5.10 4.54
C CYS A 84 -14.37 5.62 5.27
N GLY A 85 -14.21 6.07 6.52
CA GLY A 85 -15.32 6.58 7.33
C GLY A 85 -16.46 5.57 7.46
N ASN A 86 -17.65 5.92 6.97
CA ASN A 86 -18.85 5.07 7.01
C ASN A 86 -18.93 4.08 5.83
N GLY A 87 -17.79 3.70 5.26
CA GLY A 87 -17.71 2.85 4.07
C GLY A 87 -17.75 3.62 2.74
N ASP A 88 -17.50 4.93 2.79
CA ASP A 88 -17.39 5.80 1.61
C ASP A 88 -16.12 5.53 0.81
N ASN A 89 -16.03 6.08 -0.40
CA ASN A 89 -14.80 6.03 -1.18
C ASN A 89 -13.66 6.76 -0.45
N CYS A 90 -12.54 6.08 -0.24
CA CYS A 90 -11.32 6.69 0.26
C CYS A 90 -10.77 7.64 -0.79
N GLN A 91 -10.43 8.87 -0.39
CA GLN A 91 -9.78 9.85 -1.25
C GLN A 91 -8.26 9.78 -1.08
N PHE A 92 -7.51 10.00 -2.16
CA PHE A 92 -6.10 10.37 -2.07
C PHE A 92 -5.74 11.36 -3.18
N SER A 93 -4.66 12.11 -2.98
CA SER A 93 -4.06 12.94 -4.02
C SER A 93 -2.61 12.55 -4.21
N THR A 94 -2.17 12.50 -5.46
CA THR A 94 -0.75 12.38 -5.78
C THR A 94 -0.04 13.71 -5.53
N ASN A 95 1.26 13.66 -5.29
CA ASN A 95 2.13 14.83 -5.28
C ASN A 95 2.91 14.90 -6.61
N THR A 96 3.95 15.73 -6.67
CA THR A 96 4.85 15.83 -7.84
C THR A 96 5.67 14.57 -8.11
N ALA A 97 5.79 13.66 -7.15
CA ALA A 97 6.47 12.37 -7.32
C ALA A 97 5.58 11.32 -8.00
N SER A 98 4.27 11.58 -8.19
CA SER A 98 3.36 10.68 -8.89
C SER A 98 3.31 9.26 -8.30
N ALA A 99 3.59 9.13 -7.00
CA ALA A 99 3.71 7.85 -6.32
C ALA A 99 2.98 7.86 -4.97
N ILE A 100 2.32 6.76 -4.65
CA ILE A 100 1.54 6.60 -3.41
C ILE A 100 1.49 5.14 -2.98
N GLU A 101 1.46 4.90 -1.66
CA GLU A 101 1.05 3.63 -1.10
C GLU A 101 -0.41 3.69 -0.66
N LEU A 102 -1.21 2.73 -1.11
CA LEU A 102 -2.53 2.43 -0.57
C LEU A 102 -2.37 1.28 0.44
N VAL A 103 -2.91 1.47 1.64
CA VAL A 103 -2.67 0.59 2.77
C VAL A 103 -3.99 0.13 3.36
N PHE A 104 -4.12 -1.18 3.58
CA PHE A 104 -5.23 -1.78 4.29
C PHE A 104 -4.71 -2.51 5.52
N ASN A 105 -5.23 -2.14 6.70
CA ASN A 105 -5.00 -2.86 7.94
C ASN A 105 -6.10 -3.91 8.14
N PRO A 106 -5.78 -5.22 7.99
CA PRO A 106 -6.77 -6.28 8.07
C PRO A 106 -7.28 -6.57 9.50
N ILE A 107 -6.61 -6.06 10.52
CA ILE A 107 -7.00 -6.23 11.93
C ILE A 107 -8.01 -5.16 12.32
N SER A 108 -7.68 -3.88 12.10
CA SER A 108 -8.56 -2.75 12.42
C SER A 108 -9.59 -2.44 11.33
N LYS A 109 -9.48 -3.08 10.16
CA LYS A 109 -10.27 -2.82 8.95
C LYS A 109 -10.15 -1.39 8.42
N GLN A 110 -9.06 -0.70 8.77
CA GLN A 110 -8.82 0.67 8.35
C GLN A 110 -8.08 0.73 7.01
N LEU A 111 -8.47 1.71 6.19
CA LEU A 111 -7.81 2.03 4.93
C LEU A 111 -7.11 3.38 5.10
N SER A 112 -5.88 3.48 4.61
CA SER A 112 -5.11 4.71 4.61
C SER A 112 -4.28 4.82 3.34
N ASN A 113 -3.75 6.00 3.07
CA ASN A 113 -2.86 6.25 1.95
C ASN A 113 -1.68 7.10 2.39
N ARG A 114 -0.53 6.87 1.76
CA ARG A 114 0.72 7.57 2.08
C ARG A 114 1.38 8.02 0.79
N PRO A 115 1.34 9.32 0.46
CA PRO A 115 2.12 9.87 -0.65
C PRO A 115 3.58 9.48 -0.49
N LEU A 116 4.18 8.95 -1.55
CA LEU A 116 5.61 8.69 -1.56
C LEU A 116 6.31 9.96 -2.04
N THR A 117 7.38 10.31 -1.33
CA THR A 117 8.31 11.35 -1.79
C THR A 117 9.46 10.69 -2.52
N THR A 118 9.96 11.32 -3.56
CA THR A 118 11.13 10.87 -4.35
C THR A 118 12.47 11.00 -3.62
N VAL A 119 12.49 11.16 -2.30
CA VAL A 119 13.73 11.38 -1.53
C VAL A 119 13.97 10.25 -0.53
N CYS A 120 15.05 9.50 -0.76
CA CYS A 120 15.69 8.55 0.16
C CYS A 120 17.21 8.68 -0.05
N GLY A 121 18.00 8.67 1.04
CA GLY A 121 19.48 8.73 0.93
C GLY A 121 20.05 9.98 0.27
N ASN A 122 21.28 9.88 -0.25
CA ASN A 122 22.12 10.95 -0.83
C ASN A 122 21.58 11.59 -2.13
N GLU A 123 20.26 11.68 -2.29
CA GLU A 123 19.54 12.10 -3.49
C GLU A 123 19.63 11.12 -4.67
N LYS A 124 20.12 9.88 -4.46
CA LYS A 124 20.07 8.79 -5.46
C LYS A 124 19.50 7.51 -4.85
N CYS A 125 18.43 6.99 -5.45
CA CYS A 125 17.93 5.64 -5.16
C CYS A 125 18.75 4.60 -5.93
N GLU A 126 19.34 3.65 -5.23
CA GLU A 126 19.98 2.49 -5.84
C GLU A 126 18.99 1.32 -6.03
N LEU A 127 19.36 0.37 -6.90
CA LEU A 127 18.50 -0.76 -7.25
C LEU A 127 18.24 -1.64 -6.01
N GLY A 128 17.05 -1.54 -5.43
CA GLY A 128 16.63 -2.31 -4.24
C GLY A 128 16.26 -1.49 -3.00
N GLU A 129 16.35 -0.16 -3.07
CA GLU A 129 16.03 0.72 -1.93
C GLU A 129 14.55 1.14 -1.87
N THR A 130 14.01 1.26 -0.65
CA THR A 130 12.67 1.81 -0.38
C THR A 130 12.72 2.70 0.87
N CYS A 131 11.84 3.70 0.98
CA CYS A 131 11.70 4.54 2.18
C CYS A 131 11.32 3.76 3.47
N ARG A 132 11.11 2.44 3.39
CA ARG A 132 10.86 1.55 4.54
C ARG A 132 12.12 0.83 5.02
N THR A 133 13.15 0.71 4.19
CA THR A 133 14.40 -0.02 4.48
C THR A 133 15.59 0.94 4.34
N CYS A 134 15.67 1.91 5.24
CA CYS A 134 16.83 2.79 5.33
C CYS A 134 18.03 1.97 5.82
N LEU A 135 18.91 1.56 4.90
CA LEU A 135 20.23 1.03 5.25
C LEU A 135 21.11 2.18 5.80
N PRO A 136 22.24 1.89 6.49
CA PRO A 136 23.04 2.87 7.29
C PRO A 136 23.71 4.04 6.54
N GLY A 137 23.20 4.46 5.37
CA GLY A 137 23.58 5.66 4.62
C GLY A 137 22.40 6.61 4.31
N CYS A 138 21.19 6.33 4.80
CA CYS A 138 20.03 7.18 4.54
C CYS A 138 20.01 8.42 5.44
N GLY A 139 19.87 9.61 4.85
CA GLY A 139 19.62 10.86 5.57
C GLY A 139 18.36 10.83 6.43
N GLN A 140 18.16 11.86 7.26
CA GLN A 140 17.12 11.84 8.30
C GLN A 140 15.69 11.81 7.72
N CYS A 141 14.91 10.83 8.17
CA CYS A 141 13.47 10.76 7.94
C CYS A 141 12.75 11.94 8.62
N PRO A 142 11.69 12.51 8.02
CA PRO A 142 10.86 13.49 8.73
C PRO A 142 10.17 12.84 9.94
N PRO A 143 9.90 13.60 11.02
CA PRO A 143 9.25 13.05 12.20
C PRO A 143 7.87 12.52 11.84
N ALA A 144 7.49 11.39 12.44
CA ALA A 144 6.10 10.94 12.43
C ALA A 144 5.23 12.06 13.03
N LEU A 145 4.21 12.50 12.27
CA LEU A 145 3.13 13.34 12.79
C LEU A 145 2.15 12.50 13.61
#